data_AF-A0A418VHY5-F1
#
_entry.id   AF-A0A418VHY5-F1
#
_cell.length_a   1.000
_cell.length_b   1.000
_cell.length_c   1.000
_cell.angle_alpha   90.00
_cell.angle_beta   90.00
_cell.angle_gamma   90.00
#
_symmetry.space_group_name_H-M   'P 1'
#
loop_
_entity.id
_entity.type
_entity.pdbx_description
1 polymer ?
#
loop_
_entity_poly.entity_id
_entity_poly.type
_entity_poly.pdbx_seq_one_letter_code
_entity_poly.pdbx_strand_id
1 'polypeptide(L)'
;MNLEGWCGGQHLVLRAACHPVPCLARPACGRRCFPVWPPSRWVARKRVSSLWGFNSAENDQQILRAYQWIAGKLAQQKAPPQADALPVWVWHTHNPGHAEPDLWRLRPYAPGVLLELEVDAARVLLSDFDLWHAPLNGTFLGTEEEDMAFDQQYEQRGVEGWNTFWHDSELAKAALVSWDHCLDLDWYAPNWFGEARERKKIQGVMWEIRPEDVMRHRPYQGWKWRRGE
;
A
#
# COMPACT_ATOMS: atom_id res chain seq x y z
N MET A 1 6.19 -41.59 -16.67
CA MET A 1 7.34 -41.62 -15.75
C MET A 1 7.26 -40.35 -14.92
N ASN A 2 6.98 -40.53 -13.64
CA ASN A 2 7.09 -39.63 -12.49
C ASN A 2 6.59 -38.18 -12.62
N LEU A 3 5.32 -38.02 -12.24
CA LEU A 3 4.84 -36.87 -11.47
C LEU A 3 5.37 -37.02 -10.04
N GLU A 4 6.50 -36.39 -9.72
CA GLU A 4 6.83 -36.07 -8.33
C GLU A 4 6.61 -34.58 -8.12
N GLY A 5 5.58 -34.29 -7.32
CA GLY A 5 5.07 -32.96 -7.05
C GLY A 5 6.06 -32.10 -6.30
N TRP A 6 6.35 -30.94 -6.86
CA TRP A 6 6.88 -29.80 -6.14
C TRP A 6 5.82 -29.29 -5.14
N CYS A 7 5.78 -29.88 -3.94
CA CYS A 7 5.15 -29.27 -2.77
C CYS A 7 6.21 -28.43 -2.03
N GLY A 8 6.64 -27.33 -2.65
CA GLY A 8 7.40 -26.29 -1.98
C GLY A 8 6.60 -24.99 -2.06
N GLY A 9 5.88 -24.63 -1.00
CA GLY A 9 5.29 -23.30 -0.90
C GLY A 9 6.41 -22.27 -1.05
N GLN A 10 6.28 -21.35 -2.00
CA GLN A 10 7.27 -20.30 -2.16
C GLN A 10 7.09 -19.33 -1.00
N HIS A 11 8.13 -19.13 -0.20
CA HIS A 11 8.15 -18.13 0.86
C HIS A 11 8.80 -16.83 0.34
N LEU A 12 8.28 -15.69 0.78
CA LEU A 12 8.82 -14.36 0.53
C LEU A 12 9.48 -13.83 1.80
N VAL A 13 10.65 -13.22 1.62
CA VAL A 13 11.29 -12.44 2.69
C VAL A 13 10.80 -11.01 2.63
N LEU A 14 10.09 -10.58 3.66
CA LEU A 14 9.45 -9.26 3.74
C LEU A 14 9.95 -8.50 4.96
N ARG A 15 9.74 -7.19 4.98
CA ARG A 15 10.18 -6.34 6.10
C ARG A 15 9.09 -5.36 6.52
N ALA A 16 8.92 -5.18 7.83
CA ALA A 16 7.91 -4.29 8.39
C ALA A 16 8.50 -3.42 9.50
N ALA A 17 8.17 -2.13 9.52
CA ALA A 17 8.49 -1.24 10.64
C ALA A 17 7.26 -1.09 11.54
N CYS A 18 7.38 -1.48 12.81
CA CYS A 18 6.32 -1.35 13.80
C CYS A 18 6.70 -0.29 14.84
N HIS A 19 5.76 0.56 15.23
CA HIS A 19 5.95 1.46 16.37
C HIS A 19 5.47 0.77 17.67
N PRO A 20 6.24 0.80 18.77
CA PRO A 20 5.74 0.44 20.07
C PRO A 20 4.64 1.42 20.46
N VAL A 21 3.41 0.93 20.57
CA VAL A 21 2.32 1.68 21.19
C VAL A 21 2.56 1.66 22.70
N PRO A 22 2.60 2.81 23.40
CA PRO A 22 2.54 2.81 24.85
C PRO A 22 1.25 2.11 25.27
N CYS A 23 1.38 0.98 25.96
CA CYS A 23 0.24 0.24 26.50
C CYS A 23 -0.40 1.08 27.60
N LEU A 24 -1.34 1.97 27.26
CA LEU A 24 -2.26 2.56 28.23
C LEU A 24 -3.31 1.49 28.58
N ALA A 25 -2.95 0.67 29.56
CA ALA A 25 -3.83 -0.11 30.45
C ALA A 25 -5.20 -0.56 29.91
N ARG A 26 -5.24 -1.54 29.00
CA ARG A 26 -6.39 -2.45 28.84
C ARG A 26 -5.90 -3.87 28.47
N PRO A 27 -6.40 -4.96 29.10
CA PRO A 27 -5.76 -6.28 29.05
C PRO A 27 -5.96 -7.08 27.74
N ALA A 28 -6.41 -6.45 26.65
CA ALA A 28 -6.81 -7.15 25.41
C ALA A 28 -6.14 -6.59 24.14
N CYS A 29 -4.96 -5.95 24.26
CA CYS A 29 -4.25 -5.43 23.10
C CYS A 29 -3.25 -6.47 22.56
N GLY A 30 -3.72 -7.33 21.65
CA GLY A 30 -2.83 -8.08 20.76
C GLY A 30 -1.90 -7.11 20.02
N ARG A 31 -0.63 -7.49 19.88
CA ARG A 31 0.45 -6.65 19.32
C ARG A 31 0.09 -6.24 17.88
N ARG A 32 -0.50 -5.05 17.69
CA ARG A 32 -0.77 -4.50 16.35
C ARG A 32 0.50 -3.81 15.84
N CYS A 33 1.15 -4.43 14.87
CA CYS A 33 2.14 -3.76 14.03
C CYS A 33 1.43 -2.77 13.11
N PHE A 34 1.69 -1.48 13.29
CA PHE A 34 1.18 -0.44 12.38
C PHE A 34 2.22 -0.18 11.28
N PRO A 35 1.89 -0.42 10.00
CA PRO A 35 2.76 -0.03 8.89
C PRO A 35 2.77 1.50 8.70
N VAL A 36 3.64 1.96 7.81
CA VAL A 36 4.05 3.36 7.59
C VAL A 36 2.87 4.33 7.39
N TRP A 37 1.68 3.86 7.01
CA TRP A 37 0.42 4.61 7.06
C TRP A 37 -0.76 3.69 7.42
N PRO A 38 -1.23 3.65 8.68
CA PRO A 38 -2.43 2.91 9.02
C PRO A 38 -3.69 3.79 8.86
N PRO A 39 -4.84 3.20 8.48
CA PRO A 39 -6.15 3.85 8.57
C PRO A 39 -6.45 4.44 9.96
N SER A 40 -5.80 3.94 11.03
CA SER A 40 -6.02 4.40 12.41
C SER A 40 -5.58 5.85 12.69
N ARG A 41 -4.77 6.48 11.83
CA ARG A 41 -4.54 7.95 11.89
C ARG A 41 -5.72 8.77 11.34
N TRP A 42 -6.67 8.15 10.62
CA TRP A 42 -7.88 8.82 10.11
C TRP A 42 -8.91 9.10 11.21
N VAL A 43 -9.09 8.18 12.17
CA VAL A 43 -10.01 8.42 13.31
C VAL A 43 -9.47 9.53 14.25
N ALA A 44 -8.17 9.83 14.21
CA ALA A 44 -7.52 10.78 15.10
C ALA A 44 -7.20 12.16 14.49
N ARG A 45 -7.40 12.39 13.18
CA ARG A 45 -7.12 13.69 12.54
C ARG A 45 -8.40 14.48 12.23
N LYS A 46 -9.23 14.70 13.26
CA LYS A 46 -10.37 15.65 13.23
C LYS A 46 -9.98 17.11 13.44
N ARG A 47 -8.71 17.50 13.27
CA ARG A 47 -8.30 18.92 13.35
C ARG A 47 -7.21 19.21 12.32
N VAL A 48 -7.36 20.35 11.66
CA VAL A 48 -6.55 20.93 10.56
C VAL A 48 -6.98 20.51 9.16
N SER A 49 -8.25 20.75 8.85
CA SER A 49 -8.74 21.04 7.48
C SER A 49 -9.18 22.51 7.48
N SER A 50 -8.32 23.43 7.07
CA SER A 50 -8.73 24.82 6.76
C SER A 50 -7.63 25.65 6.10
N LEU A 51 -6.80 25.08 5.22
CA LEU A 51 -5.78 25.90 4.52
C LEU A 51 -5.61 25.67 3.01
N TRP A 52 -6.28 24.71 2.36
CA TRP A 52 -6.06 24.46 0.92
C TRP A 52 -7.30 24.13 0.09
N GLY A 53 -8.51 24.52 0.49
CA GLY A 53 -9.71 24.33 -0.35
C GLY A 53 -10.08 22.88 -0.70
N PHE A 54 -9.35 21.89 -0.17
CA PHE A 54 -9.65 20.47 -0.32
C PHE A 54 -10.90 20.14 0.49
N ASN A 55 -11.95 19.66 -0.18
CA ASN A 55 -13.07 19.06 0.53
C ASN A 55 -12.57 17.75 1.16
N SER A 56 -12.19 17.81 2.44
CA SER A 56 -11.65 16.66 3.18
C SER A 56 -12.53 15.41 3.04
N ALA A 57 -13.85 15.55 2.94
CA ALA A 57 -14.74 14.40 2.84
C ALA A 57 -14.59 13.61 1.52
N GLU A 58 -14.35 14.27 0.40
CA GLU A 58 -14.20 13.61 -0.91
C GLU A 58 -12.85 12.89 -1.02
N ASN A 59 -11.80 13.51 -0.49
CA ASN A 59 -10.48 12.88 -0.38
C ASN A 59 -10.51 11.65 0.53
N ASP A 60 -11.21 11.74 1.66
CA ASP A 60 -11.38 10.62 2.59
C ASP A 60 -12.14 9.46 1.93
N GLN A 61 -13.20 9.77 1.16
CA GLN A 61 -13.94 8.77 0.39
C GLN A 61 -13.06 8.11 -0.66
N GLN A 62 -12.19 8.86 -1.33
CA GLN A 62 -11.35 8.27 -2.37
C GLN A 62 -10.29 7.34 -1.79
N ILE A 63 -9.64 7.76 -0.71
CA ILE A 63 -8.68 6.91 -0.02
C ILE A 63 -9.37 5.64 0.49
N LEU A 64 -10.61 5.75 0.99
CA LEU A 64 -11.40 4.57 1.36
C LEU A 64 -11.65 3.63 0.16
N ARG A 65 -12.06 4.16 -1.00
CA ARG A 65 -12.30 3.37 -2.22
C ARG A 65 -11.02 2.66 -2.69
N ALA A 66 -9.87 3.34 -2.67
CA ALA A 66 -8.58 2.73 -3.00
C ALA A 66 -8.25 1.55 -2.07
N TYR A 67 -8.40 1.74 -0.75
CA TYR A 67 -8.18 0.67 0.23
C TYR A 67 -9.18 -0.47 0.08
N GLN A 68 -10.44 -0.19 -0.24
CA GLN A 68 -11.45 -1.22 -0.53
C GLN A 68 -11.10 -2.02 -1.79
N TRP A 69 -10.63 -1.35 -2.85
CA TRP A 69 -10.19 -2.02 -4.07
C TRP A 69 -9.03 -3.00 -3.79
N ILE A 70 -7.97 -2.55 -3.12
CA ILE A 70 -6.82 -3.42 -2.88
C ILE A 70 -7.14 -4.53 -1.86
N ALA A 71 -7.98 -4.25 -0.87
CA ALA A 71 -8.51 -5.26 0.04
C ALA A 71 -9.34 -6.31 -0.71
N GLY A 72 -10.14 -5.89 -1.70
CA GLY A 72 -10.87 -6.79 -2.59
C GLY A 72 -9.95 -7.68 -3.43
N LYS A 73 -8.88 -7.11 -3.99
CA LYS A 73 -7.85 -7.88 -4.71
C LYS A 73 -7.13 -8.88 -3.80
N LEU A 74 -6.77 -8.46 -2.59
CA LEU A 74 -6.18 -9.35 -1.59
C LEU A 74 -7.17 -10.46 -1.17
N ALA A 75 -8.46 -10.15 -1.03
CA ALA A 75 -9.50 -11.11 -0.66
C ALA A 75 -9.71 -12.21 -1.71
N GLN A 76 -9.49 -11.91 -3.00
CA GLN A 76 -9.53 -12.89 -4.08
C GLN A 76 -8.39 -13.92 -3.96
N GLN A 77 -7.24 -13.51 -3.44
CA GLN A 77 -6.09 -14.39 -3.22
C GLN A 77 -6.19 -15.14 -1.89
N LYS A 78 -6.55 -14.44 -0.81
CA LYS A 78 -6.73 -14.99 0.53
C LYS A 78 -7.86 -14.26 1.23
N ALA A 79 -8.86 -14.98 1.74
CA ALA A 79 -9.92 -14.37 2.52
C ALA A 79 -9.36 -13.69 3.80
N PRO A 80 -9.93 -12.54 4.22
CA PRO A 80 -9.52 -11.88 5.44
C PRO A 80 -9.79 -12.77 6.67
N PRO A 81 -8.96 -12.70 7.72
CA PRO A 81 -9.15 -13.48 8.95
C PRO A 81 -10.39 -13.03 9.73
N GLN A 82 -10.81 -11.77 9.58
CA GLN A 82 -11.99 -11.16 10.20
C GLN A 82 -12.65 -10.21 9.20
N ALA A 83 -13.97 -10.01 9.29
CA ALA A 83 -14.71 -9.19 8.35
C ALA A 83 -14.24 -7.72 8.29
N ASP A 84 -13.69 -7.19 9.38
CA ASP A 84 -13.17 -5.83 9.53
C ASP A 84 -11.64 -5.76 9.49
N ALA A 85 -10.96 -6.84 9.08
CA ALA A 85 -9.51 -6.84 8.93
C ALA A 85 -9.08 -5.81 7.88
N LEU A 86 -8.05 -5.04 8.20
CA LEU A 86 -7.47 -4.06 7.30
C LEU A 86 -6.14 -4.59 6.75
N PRO A 87 -5.81 -4.30 5.48
CA PRO A 87 -4.52 -4.69 4.93
C PRO A 87 -3.33 -4.10 5.71
N VAL A 88 -2.32 -4.93 5.90
CA VAL A 88 -1.01 -4.60 6.45
C VAL A 88 -0.03 -4.51 5.29
N TRP A 89 0.73 -3.42 5.27
CA TRP A 89 1.74 -3.15 4.26
C TRP A 89 3.13 -3.53 4.76
N VAL A 90 3.88 -4.23 3.93
CA VAL A 90 5.26 -4.64 4.19
C VAL A 90 6.13 -4.32 2.97
N TRP A 91 7.44 -4.23 3.16
CA TRP A 91 8.38 -4.04 2.06
C TRP A 91 8.89 -5.38 1.57
N HIS A 92 8.73 -5.64 0.26
CA HIS A 92 9.45 -6.71 -0.43
C HIS A 92 10.77 -6.17 -0.97
N THR A 93 10.70 -5.11 -1.80
CA THR A 93 11.86 -4.41 -2.38
C THR A 93 11.70 -2.91 -2.16
N HIS A 94 12.50 -2.27 -1.30
CA HIS A 94 12.46 -0.81 -1.14
C HIS A 94 13.49 -0.08 -2.00
N ASN A 95 14.69 -0.66 -2.12
CA ASN A 95 15.79 -0.05 -2.88
C ASN A 95 16.31 -1.08 -3.89
N PRO A 96 15.83 -1.04 -5.14
CA PRO A 96 16.28 -1.95 -6.18
C PRO A 96 17.81 -1.87 -6.36
N GLY A 97 18.47 -3.02 -6.51
CA GLY A 97 19.93 -3.12 -6.54
C GLY A 97 20.62 -3.20 -5.17
N HIS A 98 19.89 -3.07 -4.07
CA HIS A 98 20.39 -3.32 -2.72
C HIS A 98 19.62 -4.47 -2.06
N ALA A 99 20.35 -5.48 -1.55
CA ALA A 99 19.76 -6.65 -0.91
C ALA A 99 18.99 -6.32 0.38
N GLU A 100 19.34 -5.21 1.05
CA GLU A 100 18.68 -4.76 2.27
C GLU A 100 18.06 -3.36 2.03
N PRO A 101 16.72 -3.25 2.08
CA PRO A 101 16.03 -1.98 2.28
C PRO A 101 16.70 -1.19 3.41
N ASP A 102 17.30 -0.04 3.11
CA ASP A 102 17.80 0.86 4.16
C ASP A 102 16.62 1.56 4.85
N LEU A 103 15.86 0.78 5.63
CA LEU A 103 14.72 1.24 6.42
C LEU A 103 15.18 2.14 7.58
N TRP A 104 16.49 2.33 7.79
CA TRP A 104 17.02 3.41 8.62
C TRP A 104 16.62 4.78 8.08
N ARG A 105 16.50 4.93 6.75
CA ARG A 105 16.12 6.19 6.10
C ARG A 105 14.61 6.47 6.14
N LEU A 106 13.78 5.44 6.32
CA LEU A 106 12.32 5.59 6.43
C LEU A 106 11.84 5.91 7.85
N ARG A 107 12.74 6.20 8.80
CA ARG A 107 12.40 6.35 10.22
C ARG A 107 11.60 7.62 10.49
N PRO A 108 10.34 7.51 10.94
CA PRO A 108 9.69 8.61 11.62
C PRO A 108 10.48 8.92 12.90
N TYR A 109 10.33 10.13 13.42
CA TYR A 109 11.00 10.67 14.60
C TYR A 109 10.80 9.87 15.93
N ALA A 110 10.21 8.68 15.89
CA ALA A 110 9.87 7.85 17.04
C ALA A 110 10.67 6.52 17.06
N PRO A 111 10.94 5.96 18.25
CA PRO A 111 11.50 4.62 18.34
C PRO A 111 10.56 3.56 17.76
N GLY A 112 11.12 2.47 17.25
CA GLY A 112 10.37 1.41 16.59
C GLY A 112 11.09 0.06 16.60
N VAL A 113 10.47 -0.95 15.98
CA VAL A 113 11.07 -2.26 15.74
C VAL A 113 10.96 -2.57 14.25
N LEU A 114 12.08 -2.95 13.66
CA LEU A 114 12.13 -3.50 12.31
C LEU A 114 12.00 -5.03 12.39
N LEU A 115 11.05 -5.59 11.64
CA LEU A 115 10.85 -7.01 11.49
C LEU A 115 11.36 -7.47 10.12
N GLU A 116 12.02 -8.61 10.10
CA GLU A 116 12.25 -9.43 8.91
C GLU A 116 11.36 -10.65 9.02
N LEU A 117 10.61 -10.90 7.96
CA LEU A 117 9.52 -11.86 7.92
C LEU A 117 9.78 -12.88 6.82
N GLU A 118 9.41 -14.13 7.06
CA GLU A 118 9.31 -15.17 6.04
C GLU A 118 7.85 -15.62 5.95
N VAL A 119 7.19 -15.28 4.84
CA VAL A 119 5.73 -15.45 4.68
C VAL A 119 5.44 -16.24 3.42
N ASP A 120 4.50 -17.17 3.48
CA ASP A 120 3.97 -17.84 2.29
C ASP A 120 3.51 -16.81 1.25
N ALA A 121 4.03 -16.91 0.02
CA ALA A 121 3.68 -16.02 -1.09
C ALA A 121 2.17 -15.98 -1.35
N ALA A 122 1.45 -17.07 -1.09
CA ALA A 122 -0.01 -17.12 -1.24
C ALA A 122 -0.74 -16.16 -0.27
N ARG A 123 -0.11 -15.68 0.79
CA ARG A 123 -0.69 -14.70 1.74
C ARG A 123 -0.39 -13.24 1.40
N VAL A 124 0.38 -12.99 0.35
CA VAL A 124 0.94 -11.67 0.05
C VAL A 124 0.54 -11.27 -1.38
N LEU A 125 -0.17 -10.16 -1.50
CA LEU A 125 -0.38 -9.49 -2.77
C LEU A 125 0.77 -8.48 -2.96
N LEU A 126 1.58 -8.66 -4.00
CA LEU A 126 2.63 -7.69 -4.32
C LEU A 126 2.06 -6.54 -5.16
N SER A 127 2.52 -5.33 -4.88
CA SER A 127 2.21 -4.16 -5.69
C SER A 127 3.43 -3.29 -5.89
N ASP A 128 3.43 -2.55 -6.99
CA ASP A 128 4.30 -1.41 -7.20
C ASP A 128 3.92 -0.29 -6.21
N PHE A 129 4.90 0.19 -5.44
CA PHE A 129 4.71 1.24 -4.45
C PHE A 129 4.47 2.61 -5.09
N ASP A 130 5.15 2.91 -6.19
CA ASP A 130 5.05 4.22 -6.83
C ASP A 130 3.69 4.31 -7.56
N LEU A 131 3.28 3.25 -8.27
CA LEU A 131 1.99 3.23 -8.97
C LEU A 131 0.77 3.22 -8.03
N TRP A 132 0.90 2.66 -6.81
CA TRP A 132 -0.18 2.66 -5.81
C TRP A 132 -0.71 4.07 -5.45
N HIS A 133 0.06 5.12 -5.73
CA HIS A 133 -0.39 6.49 -5.53
C HIS A 133 -1.52 6.90 -6.49
N ALA A 134 -1.64 6.28 -7.67
CA ALA A 134 -2.72 6.56 -8.61
C ALA A 134 -4.11 6.18 -8.02
N PRO A 135 -4.33 4.96 -7.49
CA PRO A 135 -5.54 4.64 -6.75
C PRO A 135 -5.84 5.60 -5.60
N LEU A 136 -4.83 5.94 -4.78
CA LEU A 136 -5.00 6.86 -3.65
C LEU A 136 -5.48 8.26 -4.09
N ASN A 137 -5.04 8.71 -5.26
CA ASN A 137 -5.35 10.02 -5.81
C ASN A 137 -6.57 10.01 -6.75
N GLY A 138 -7.16 8.86 -7.02
CA GLY A 138 -8.22 8.76 -8.03
C GLY A 138 -7.73 9.11 -9.42
N THR A 139 -6.63 8.52 -9.86
CA THR A 139 -6.06 8.77 -11.18
C THR A 139 -6.22 7.51 -12.02
N PHE A 140 -6.57 7.68 -13.30
CA PHE A 140 -6.50 6.60 -14.28
C PHE A 140 -5.04 6.24 -14.49
N LEU A 141 -4.73 4.94 -14.59
CA LEU A 141 -3.37 4.44 -14.68
C LEU A 141 -3.19 3.69 -15.99
N GLY A 142 -2.76 4.36 -17.05
CA GLY A 142 -2.54 3.75 -18.37
C GLY A 142 -1.30 4.30 -19.07
N THR A 143 -1.15 4.05 -20.37
CA THR A 143 -0.18 4.81 -21.19
C THR A 143 -0.62 6.26 -21.37
N GLU A 144 0.27 7.09 -21.92
CA GLU A 144 -0.07 8.48 -22.27
C GLU A 144 -1.29 8.54 -23.20
N GLU A 145 -1.34 7.66 -24.21
CA GLU A 145 -2.47 7.61 -25.16
C GLU A 145 -3.78 7.16 -24.50
N GLU A 146 -3.70 6.19 -23.59
CA GLU A 146 -4.88 5.70 -22.86
C GLU A 146 -5.40 6.75 -21.87
N ASP A 147 -4.51 7.45 -21.18
CA ASP A 147 -4.87 8.53 -20.25
C ASP A 147 -5.53 9.69 -20.99
N MET A 148 -4.95 10.13 -22.13
CA MET A 148 -5.58 11.13 -23.00
C MET A 148 -6.95 10.70 -23.51
N ALA A 149 -7.12 9.42 -23.87
CA ALA A 149 -8.41 8.88 -24.30
C ALA A 149 -9.42 8.84 -23.15
N PHE A 150 -8.97 8.53 -21.92
CA PHE A 150 -9.80 8.56 -20.72
C PHE A 150 -10.26 9.99 -20.42
N ASP A 151 -9.35 10.97 -20.45
CA ASP A 151 -9.66 12.38 -20.27
C ASP A 151 -10.66 12.89 -21.30
N GLN A 152 -10.49 12.51 -22.58
CA GLN A 152 -11.45 12.87 -23.62
C GLN A 152 -12.85 12.31 -23.34
N GLN A 153 -12.96 11.06 -22.86
CA GLN A 153 -14.25 10.49 -22.47
C GLN A 153 -14.84 11.18 -21.25
N TYR A 154 -13.98 11.58 -20.31
CA TYR A 154 -14.36 12.33 -19.11
C TYR A 154 -15.01 13.66 -19.50
N GLU A 155 -14.37 14.43 -20.38
CA GLU A 155 -14.86 15.70 -20.90
C GLU A 155 -16.16 15.53 -21.69
N GLN A 156 -16.25 14.55 -22.58
CA GLN A 156 -17.44 14.29 -23.40
C GLN A 156 -18.69 13.96 -22.58
N ARG A 157 -18.51 13.34 -21.41
CA ARG A 157 -19.60 12.99 -20.49
C ARG A 157 -20.04 14.16 -19.61
N GLY A 158 -19.36 15.31 -19.68
CA GLY A 158 -19.67 16.50 -18.89
C GLY A 158 -19.44 16.29 -17.39
N VAL A 159 -18.53 15.37 -17.05
CA VAL A 159 -18.12 15.15 -15.65
C VAL A 159 -17.08 16.21 -15.32
N GLU A 160 -17.31 16.98 -14.26
CA GLU A 160 -16.41 18.07 -13.85
C GLU A 160 -15.87 17.83 -12.44
N GLY A 161 -14.64 18.28 -12.18
CA GLY A 161 -14.02 18.24 -10.86
C GLY A 161 -13.07 17.06 -10.64
N TRP A 162 -12.22 17.19 -9.62
CA TRP A 162 -11.26 16.14 -9.27
C TRP A 162 -12.00 14.89 -8.82
N ASN A 163 -11.61 13.74 -9.38
CA ASN A 163 -12.08 12.45 -8.91
C ASN A 163 -13.62 12.28 -8.96
N THR A 164 -14.27 12.84 -9.97
CA THR A 164 -15.73 12.73 -10.16
C THR A 164 -16.13 11.67 -11.19
N PHE A 165 -15.16 10.96 -11.80
CA PHE A 165 -15.45 9.77 -12.63
C PHE A 165 -16.28 8.71 -11.91
N TRP A 166 -16.31 8.68 -10.57
CA TRP A 166 -17.18 7.77 -9.81
C TRP A 166 -18.67 7.98 -10.04
N HIS A 167 -19.07 9.13 -10.58
CA HIS A 167 -20.46 9.40 -10.94
C HIS A 167 -20.87 8.77 -12.28
N ASP A 168 -19.89 8.28 -13.05
CA ASP A 168 -20.11 7.55 -14.30
C ASP A 168 -19.63 6.11 -14.15
N SER A 169 -20.52 5.14 -14.36
CA SER A 169 -20.20 3.73 -14.14
C SER A 169 -19.11 3.20 -15.07
N GLU A 170 -19.02 3.70 -16.30
CA GLU A 170 -18.03 3.23 -17.28
C GLU A 170 -16.66 3.84 -16.99
N LEU A 171 -16.59 5.13 -16.67
CA LEU A 171 -15.32 5.76 -16.25
C LEU A 171 -14.81 5.15 -14.94
N ALA A 172 -15.68 4.93 -13.96
CA ALA A 172 -15.34 4.24 -12.71
C ALA A 172 -14.79 2.83 -12.96
N LYS A 173 -15.43 2.07 -13.85
CA LYS A 173 -14.96 0.72 -14.21
C LYS A 173 -13.61 0.78 -14.92
N ALA A 174 -13.42 1.69 -15.86
CA ALA A 174 -12.16 1.86 -16.56
C ALA A 174 -11.02 2.24 -15.61
N ALA A 175 -11.26 3.18 -14.68
CA ALA A 175 -10.29 3.53 -13.64
C ALA A 175 -9.94 2.33 -12.75
N LEU A 176 -10.94 1.59 -12.25
CA LEU A 176 -10.71 0.40 -11.41
C LEU A 176 -9.92 -0.71 -12.12
N VAL A 177 -10.13 -0.88 -13.44
CA VAL A 177 -9.35 -1.82 -14.26
C VAL A 177 -7.92 -1.32 -14.45
N SER A 178 -7.74 -0.03 -14.73
CA SER A 178 -6.42 0.59 -14.90
C SER A 178 -5.55 0.43 -13.65
N TRP A 179 -6.17 0.43 -12.46
CA TRP A 179 -5.44 0.24 -11.20
C TRP A 179 -4.79 -1.14 -11.08
N ASP A 180 -5.22 -2.15 -11.86
CA ASP A 180 -4.59 -3.47 -11.88
C ASP A 180 -3.13 -3.40 -12.33
N HIS A 181 -2.72 -2.35 -13.05
CA HIS A 181 -1.32 -2.07 -13.37
C HIS A 181 -0.44 -1.84 -12.14
N CYS A 182 -1.01 -1.48 -10.98
CA CYS A 182 -0.27 -1.45 -9.72
C CYS A 182 0.15 -2.86 -9.25
N LEU A 183 -0.55 -3.90 -9.67
CA LEU A 183 -0.32 -5.30 -9.28
C LEU A 183 0.49 -6.05 -10.35
N ASP A 184 0.50 -5.55 -11.59
CA ASP A 184 1.38 -6.02 -12.64
C ASP A 184 2.79 -5.41 -12.47
N LEU A 185 3.67 -6.20 -11.86
CA LEU A 185 5.05 -5.78 -11.60
C LEU A 185 5.90 -5.70 -12.88
N ASP A 186 5.43 -6.23 -14.01
CA ASP A 186 6.10 -6.16 -15.31
C ASP A 186 5.58 -5.00 -16.16
N TRP A 187 4.41 -4.44 -15.83
CA TRP A 187 3.85 -3.29 -16.52
C TRP A 187 4.54 -1.98 -16.15
N TYR A 188 4.78 -1.14 -17.16
CA TYR A 188 5.15 0.27 -17.02
C TYR A 188 4.86 1.00 -18.33
N ALA A 189 4.62 2.30 -18.25
CA ALA A 189 4.50 3.20 -19.38
C ALA A 189 5.74 4.12 -19.41
N PRO A 190 6.73 3.86 -20.28
CA PRO A 190 7.98 4.61 -20.32
C PRO A 190 7.75 6.13 -20.40
N ASN A 191 8.44 6.89 -19.55
CA ASN A 191 8.32 8.36 -19.43
C ASN A 191 6.94 8.87 -18.99
N TRP A 192 6.03 8.00 -18.55
CA TRP A 192 4.67 8.36 -18.13
C TRP A 192 4.37 7.83 -16.72
N PHE A 193 4.21 6.50 -16.58
CA PHE A 193 3.93 5.85 -15.30
C PHE A 193 4.84 4.65 -15.05
N GLY A 194 5.38 4.59 -13.83
CA GLY A 194 6.14 3.45 -13.35
C GLY A 194 7.54 3.34 -13.95
N GLU A 195 8.21 2.26 -13.60
CA GLU A 195 9.58 1.95 -14.00
C GLU A 195 9.67 0.47 -14.37
N ALA A 196 10.72 0.08 -15.10
CA ALA A 196 10.99 -1.34 -15.35
C ALA A 196 11.16 -2.11 -14.02
N ARG A 197 10.78 -3.40 -14.00
CA ARG A 197 10.66 -4.22 -12.78
C ARG A 197 11.90 -4.14 -11.88
N GLU A 198 13.08 -4.16 -12.46
CA GLU A 198 14.36 -4.13 -11.74
C GLU A 198 14.63 -2.81 -11.01
N ARG A 199 13.85 -1.77 -11.29
CA ARG A 199 13.90 -0.45 -10.64
C ARG A 199 12.67 -0.17 -9.77
N LYS A 200 11.67 -1.06 -9.76
CA LYS A 200 10.45 -0.87 -8.98
C LYS A 200 10.70 -1.01 -7.49
N LYS A 201 10.08 -0.13 -6.72
CA LYS A 201 9.86 -0.33 -5.29
C LYS A 201 8.63 -1.21 -5.14
N ILE A 202 8.80 -2.39 -4.56
CA ILE A 202 7.75 -3.40 -4.42
C ILE A 202 7.35 -3.50 -2.95
N GLN A 203 6.06 -3.29 -2.70
CA GLN A 203 5.44 -3.52 -1.40
C GLN A 203 4.61 -4.81 -1.44
N GLY A 204 4.45 -5.43 -0.28
CA GLY A 204 3.55 -6.54 -0.04
C GLY A 204 2.34 -6.07 0.77
N VAL A 205 1.19 -6.62 0.43
CA VAL A 205 -0.09 -6.36 1.08
C VAL A 205 -0.60 -7.68 1.61
N MET A 206 -0.89 -7.75 2.90
CA MET A 206 -1.31 -8.98 3.59
C MET A 206 -2.27 -8.67 4.72
N TRP A 207 -3.08 -9.62 5.16
CA TRP A 207 -4.07 -9.34 6.22
C TRP A 207 -3.49 -9.21 7.62
N GLU A 208 -2.45 -9.97 7.91
CA GLU A 208 -1.90 -10.10 9.25
C GLU A 208 -0.46 -10.60 9.19
N ILE A 209 0.37 -10.14 10.12
CA ILE A 209 1.68 -10.70 10.43
C ILE A 209 1.49 -11.61 11.64
N ARG A 210 1.88 -12.88 11.51
CA ARG A 210 1.80 -13.87 12.58
C ARG A 210 3.14 -14.00 13.29
N PRO A 211 3.17 -14.43 14.56
CA PRO A 211 4.43 -14.60 15.29
C PRO A 211 5.41 -15.54 14.59
N GLU A 212 4.92 -16.61 13.96
CA GLU A 212 5.72 -17.57 13.20
C GLU A 212 6.30 -17.01 11.91
N ASP A 213 5.74 -15.91 11.38
CA ASP A 213 6.30 -15.25 10.20
C ASP A 213 7.59 -14.49 10.55
N VAL A 214 7.88 -14.22 11.84
CA VAL A 214 8.98 -13.34 12.26
C VAL A 214 10.30 -14.11 12.38
N MET A 215 11.22 -13.84 11.45
CA MET A 215 12.57 -14.41 11.45
C MET A 215 13.53 -13.63 12.34
N ARG A 216 13.44 -12.30 12.29
CA ARG A 216 14.33 -11.41 13.05
C ARG A 216 13.61 -10.12 13.42
N HIS A 217 13.98 -9.55 14.56
CA HIS A 217 13.59 -8.20 14.94
C HIS A 217 14.79 -7.36 15.34
N ARG A 218 14.79 -6.06 15.01
CA ARG A 218 15.83 -5.10 15.39
C ARG A 218 15.18 -3.84 15.93
N PRO A 219 15.42 -3.45 17.20
CA PRO A 219 14.92 -2.19 17.72
C PRO A 219 15.63 -1.03 17.05
N TYR A 220 14.97 0.13 17.01
CA TYR A 220 15.54 1.30 16.39
C TYR A 220 15.13 2.60 17.09
N GLN A 221 16.04 3.58 17.08
CA GLN A 221 15.74 4.95 17.49
C GLN A 221 15.52 5.81 16.24
N GLY A 222 14.43 6.58 16.23
CA GLY A 222 14.18 7.60 15.21
C GLY A 222 15.22 8.73 15.29
N TRP A 223 15.17 9.67 14.33
CA TRP A 223 16.09 10.80 14.33
C TRP A 223 15.85 11.69 15.55
N LYS A 224 16.92 12.01 16.29
CA LYS A 224 16.90 13.06 17.32
C LYS A 224 17.00 14.41 16.61
N TRP A 225 16.05 15.30 16.85
CA TRP A 225 16.19 16.71 16.46
C TRP A 225 17.49 17.25 17.07
N ARG A 226 18.46 17.66 16.24
CA ARG A 226 19.48 18.60 16.69
C ARG A 226 18.75 19.93 16.88
N ARG A 227 18.50 20.34 18.13
CA ARG A 227 18.21 21.75 18.39
C ARG A 227 19.46 22.50 17.95
N GLY A 228 19.28 23.44 17.02
CA GLY A 228 20.36 24.27 16.50
C GLY A 228 21.15 24.90 17.64
N GLU A 229 22.47 24.85 17.50
CA GLU A 229 23.40 25.80 18.11
C GLU A 229 23.24 27.17 17.45
#